data_AF-A0A972C3G0-F1
#
_entry.id   AF-A0A972C3G0-F1
#
_cell.length_a   1.000
_cell.length_b   1.000
_cell.length_c   1.000
_cell.angle_alpha   90.00
_cell.angle_beta   90.00
_cell.angle_gamma   90.00
#
_symmetry.space_group_name_H-M   'P 1'
#
loop_
_entity.id
_entity.type
_entity.pdbx_description
1 polymer ?
#
loop_
_entity_poly.entity_id
_entity_poly.type
_entity_poly.pdbx_seq_one_letter_code
_entity_poly.pdbx_strand_id
1 'polypeptide(L)'
;MRTEQPLTIYLKDYQQPEYWIDETHLTFELFEDHALVHSRLLMRRNAGQGELPPLVLHGQELQLVSVAFDDQAAAASAYQVDESSLTLHPQTAEFELAITTRIEPQNNTALEGLYKSGGMFCTQCEAEGFRKITYYLDRPDVMSRFTTTVMADKGDYPILLSNGNLIASGDHEGGRHWATWEDPFPKPAYLFALVAGDLCLIQDSYTTLSGREIDLRIYVEPENREQCGHAMDSLKRSMRWDEEVYGREYDLDIFMIVAVNDFNMGAMENKGLNIFNSSCVLAHPDTATDMAFQRVESVVAHEYFHNWSGNRVTCRDWFQLSLKEGFTVFRDAEFSADMNSRTVKRIEDVTFLRANQF
;
A
#
# COMPACT_ATOMS: atom_id res chain seq x y z
N MET A 1 22.08 -0.97 -18.22
CA MET A 1 21.40 -0.09 -19.18
C MET A 1 20.38 -0.94 -19.91
N ARG A 2 19.08 -0.68 -19.72
CA ARG A 2 18.04 -1.31 -20.53
C ARG A 2 18.27 -0.95 -22.00
N THR A 3 18.53 -1.95 -22.83
CA THR A 3 18.79 -1.77 -24.27
C THR A 3 17.52 -1.86 -25.12
N GLU A 4 16.39 -2.23 -24.52
CA GLU A 4 15.10 -2.34 -25.20
C GLU A 4 14.19 -1.16 -24.82
N GLN A 5 13.53 -0.59 -25.83
CA GLN A 5 12.52 0.45 -25.61
C GLN A 5 11.31 -0.14 -24.90
N PRO A 6 10.70 0.58 -23.94
CA PRO A 6 9.47 0.12 -23.31
C PRO A 6 8.38 -0.09 -24.38
N LEU A 7 7.74 -1.25 -24.34
CA LEU A 7 6.66 -1.60 -25.26
C LEU A 7 5.40 -0.80 -24.90
N THR A 8 4.75 -0.23 -25.91
CA THR A 8 3.46 0.45 -25.72
C THR A 8 2.38 -0.57 -25.36
N ILE A 9 1.72 -0.35 -24.23
CA ILE A 9 0.55 -1.13 -23.79
C ILE A 9 -0.71 -0.39 -24.24
N TYR A 10 -1.72 -1.13 -24.74
CA TYR A 10 -3.01 -0.55 -25.16
C TYR A 10 -4.18 -1.10 -24.36
N LEU A 11 -5.14 -0.24 -24.00
CA LEU A 11 -6.39 -0.61 -23.34
C LEU A 11 -7.17 -1.72 -24.08
N LYS A 12 -7.18 -1.67 -25.42
CA LYS A 12 -7.90 -2.66 -26.26
C LYS A 12 -7.33 -4.08 -26.15
N ASP A 13 -6.10 -4.22 -25.65
CA ASP A 13 -5.40 -5.49 -25.53
C ASP A 13 -5.57 -6.12 -24.13
N TYR A 14 -6.38 -5.49 -23.26
CA TYR A 14 -6.70 -6.06 -21.95
C TYR A 14 -7.26 -7.47 -22.08
N GLN A 15 -6.67 -8.39 -21.32
CA GLN A 15 -7.18 -9.74 -21.08
C GLN A 15 -7.20 -9.98 -19.58
N GLN A 16 -8.18 -10.77 -19.12
CA GLN A 16 -8.18 -11.25 -17.74
C GLN A 16 -6.91 -12.06 -17.47
N PRO A 17 -6.41 -12.09 -16.23
CA PRO A 17 -5.23 -12.88 -15.91
C PRO A 17 -5.54 -14.37 -16.04
N GLU A 18 -4.52 -15.12 -16.42
CA GLU A 18 -4.57 -16.58 -16.56
C GLU A 18 -4.77 -17.28 -15.20
N TYR A 19 -4.30 -16.65 -14.12
CA TYR A 19 -4.36 -17.17 -12.75
C TYR A 19 -4.83 -16.08 -11.79
N TRP A 20 -5.43 -16.51 -10.67
CA TRP A 20 -5.76 -15.68 -9.52
C TRP A 20 -4.87 -16.05 -8.34
N ILE A 21 -4.77 -15.12 -7.39
CA ILE A 21 -4.12 -15.30 -6.10
C ILE A 21 -5.18 -15.08 -5.03
N ASP A 22 -5.70 -16.14 -4.44
CA ASP A 22 -6.78 -16.02 -3.46
C ASP A 22 -6.24 -15.50 -2.12
N GLU A 23 -5.04 -15.97 -1.73
CA GLU A 23 -4.37 -15.55 -0.50
C GLU A 23 -2.87 -15.34 -0.71
N THR A 24 -2.32 -14.36 0.00
CA THR A 24 -0.92 -13.97 -0.01
C THR A 24 -0.40 -13.92 1.41
N HIS A 25 0.48 -14.85 1.74
CA HIS A 25 1.14 -14.92 3.03
C HIS A 25 2.58 -14.45 2.86
N LEU A 26 2.92 -13.34 3.51
CA LEU A 26 4.24 -12.71 3.43
C LEU A 26 4.96 -12.81 4.76
N THR A 27 6.26 -13.07 4.71
CA THR A 27 7.17 -12.88 5.84
C THR A 27 8.35 -12.04 5.37
N PHE A 28 8.56 -10.91 6.04
CA PHE A 28 9.68 -10.01 5.81
C PHE A 28 10.68 -10.14 6.95
N GLU A 29 11.90 -10.53 6.63
CA GLU A 29 13.03 -10.40 7.54
C GLU A 29 13.85 -9.18 7.12
N LEU A 30 13.75 -8.11 7.92
CA LEU A 30 14.43 -6.85 7.68
C LEU A 30 15.80 -6.86 8.38
N PHE A 31 16.83 -6.52 7.63
CA PHE A 31 18.21 -6.27 8.07
C PHE A 31 18.70 -4.94 7.49
N GLU A 32 19.78 -4.38 8.03
CA GLU A 32 20.34 -3.11 7.53
C GLU A 32 20.82 -3.17 6.08
N ASP A 33 21.37 -4.31 5.65
CA ASP A 33 22.02 -4.48 4.36
C ASP A 33 21.18 -5.30 3.36
N HIS A 34 20.03 -5.83 3.78
CA HIS A 34 19.07 -6.52 2.91
C HIS A 34 17.73 -6.79 3.60
N ALA A 35 16.75 -7.21 2.80
CA ALA A 35 15.59 -7.92 3.32
C ALA A 35 15.47 -9.29 2.64
N LEU A 36 15.06 -10.29 3.40
CA LEU A 36 14.54 -11.55 2.86
C LEU A 36 13.01 -11.47 2.85
N VAL A 37 12.41 -11.76 1.70
CA VAL A 37 10.97 -11.76 1.51
C VAL A 37 10.53 -13.16 1.14
N HIS A 38 9.74 -13.78 2.00
CA HIS A 38 9.11 -15.07 1.77
C HIS A 38 7.65 -14.85 1.42
N SER A 39 7.24 -15.24 0.22
CA SER A 39 5.84 -15.18 -0.20
C SER A 39 5.31 -16.59 -0.45
N ARG A 40 4.20 -16.94 0.19
CA ARG A 40 3.38 -18.12 -0.14
C ARG A 40 2.06 -17.64 -0.75
N LEU A 41 1.80 -18.07 -1.98
CA LEU A 41 0.69 -17.63 -2.79
C LEU A 41 -0.25 -18.81 -3.03
N LEU A 42 -1.51 -18.68 -2.62
CA LEU A 42 -2.54 -19.66 -2.92
C LEU A 42 -3.11 -19.34 -4.29
N MET A 43 -2.66 -20.08 -5.29
CA MET A 43 -2.92 -19.82 -6.69
C MET A 43 -4.06 -20.70 -7.20
N ARG A 44 -4.90 -20.13 -8.08
CA ARG A 44 -5.84 -20.93 -8.86
C ARG A 44 -5.96 -20.43 -10.30
N ARG A 45 -6.32 -21.33 -11.19
CA ARG A 45 -6.65 -21.01 -12.58
C ARG A 45 -7.90 -20.11 -12.66
N ASN A 46 -7.87 -19.06 -13.48
CA ASN A 46 -9.02 -18.16 -13.67
C ASN A 46 -10.13 -18.81 -14.51
N ALA A 47 -9.82 -19.19 -15.75
CA ALA A 47 -10.77 -19.84 -16.66
C ALA A 47 -10.03 -20.63 -17.73
N GLY A 48 -10.56 -21.80 -18.10
CA GLY A 48 -10.04 -22.58 -19.22
C GLY A 48 -10.26 -24.08 -19.05
N GLN A 49 -10.48 -24.78 -20.16
CA GLN A 49 -10.36 -26.23 -20.26
C GLN A 49 -9.11 -26.55 -21.07
N GLY A 50 -8.36 -27.58 -20.69
CA GLY A 50 -7.17 -28.02 -21.41
C GLY A 50 -5.88 -27.83 -20.63
N GLU A 51 -4.76 -27.67 -21.34
CA GLU A 51 -3.43 -27.51 -20.76
C GLU A 51 -3.30 -26.18 -20.01
N LEU A 52 -2.53 -26.21 -18.92
CA LEU A 52 -2.25 -25.03 -18.11
C LEU A 52 -1.24 -24.14 -18.85
N PRO A 53 -1.55 -22.87 -19.14
CA PRO A 53 -0.57 -21.96 -19.70
C PRO A 53 0.52 -21.65 -18.68
N PRO A 54 1.70 -21.16 -19.11
CA PRO A 54 2.72 -20.72 -18.18
C PRO A 54 2.18 -19.65 -17.22
N LEU A 55 2.56 -19.74 -15.95
CA LEU A 55 2.39 -18.66 -14.98
C LEU A 55 3.56 -17.69 -15.14
N VAL A 56 3.27 -16.45 -15.50
CA VAL A 56 4.26 -15.38 -15.63
C VAL A 56 4.04 -14.38 -14.51
N LEU A 57 4.98 -14.32 -13.58
CA LEU A 57 4.98 -13.36 -12.48
C LEU A 57 5.91 -12.20 -12.81
N HIS A 58 5.52 -10.97 -12.50
CA HIS A 58 6.37 -9.80 -12.60
C HIS A 58 7.35 -9.77 -11.43
N GLY A 59 8.61 -9.45 -11.70
CA GLY A 59 9.61 -9.22 -10.67
C GLY A 59 10.78 -8.42 -11.23
N GLN A 60 11.24 -7.40 -10.51
CA GLN A 60 12.32 -6.52 -10.96
C GLN A 60 13.30 -6.27 -9.84
N GLU A 61 14.60 -6.31 -10.17
CA GLU A 61 15.68 -6.03 -9.21
C GLU A 61 15.67 -6.98 -7.99
N LEU A 62 15.22 -8.22 -8.22
CA LEU A 62 15.11 -9.27 -7.20
C LEU A 62 16.27 -10.27 -7.35
N GLN A 63 16.88 -10.66 -6.23
CA GLN A 63 17.68 -11.88 -6.19
C GLN A 63 16.77 -13.04 -5.79
N LEU A 64 16.46 -13.93 -6.75
CA LEU A 64 15.71 -15.15 -6.46
C LEU A 64 16.55 -16.12 -5.60
N VAL A 65 16.03 -16.51 -4.43
CA VAL A 65 16.69 -17.44 -3.51
C VAL A 65 16.13 -18.86 -3.69
N SER A 66 14.80 -19.01 -3.72
CA SER A 66 14.16 -20.32 -3.89
C SER A 66 12.75 -20.21 -4.44
N VAL A 67 12.30 -21.28 -5.09
CA VAL A 67 10.92 -21.51 -5.52
C VAL A 67 10.49 -22.91 -5.08
N ALA A 68 9.26 -23.07 -4.60
CA ALA A 68 8.66 -24.35 -4.29
C ALA A 68 7.18 -24.38 -4.66
N PHE A 69 6.70 -25.54 -5.11
CA PHE A 69 5.28 -25.84 -5.33
C PHE A 69 4.82 -26.83 -4.26
N ASP A 70 3.75 -26.52 -3.53
CA ASP A 70 3.18 -27.40 -2.50
C ASP A 70 4.24 -27.96 -1.55
N ASP A 71 5.07 -27.06 -0.99
CA ASP A 71 6.24 -27.35 -0.14
C ASP A 71 7.37 -28.21 -0.78
N GLN A 72 7.30 -28.49 -2.08
CA GLN A 72 8.35 -29.19 -2.82
C GLN A 72 9.22 -28.21 -3.61
N ALA A 73 10.51 -28.19 -3.29
CA ALA A 73 11.47 -27.33 -3.97
C ALA A 73 11.49 -27.58 -5.49
N ALA A 74 11.30 -26.52 -6.27
CA ALA A 74 11.37 -26.57 -7.72
C ALA A 74 12.84 -26.66 -8.16
N ALA A 75 13.14 -27.61 -9.07
CA ALA A 75 14.43 -27.64 -9.72
C ALA A 75 14.61 -26.37 -10.59
N ALA A 76 15.86 -25.90 -10.76
CA ALA A 76 16.15 -24.73 -11.60
C ALA A 76 15.70 -24.88 -13.07
N SER A 77 15.47 -26.10 -13.54
CA SER A 77 14.93 -26.39 -14.87
C SER A 77 13.40 -26.26 -14.96
N ALA A 78 12.70 -26.08 -13.84
CA ALA A 78 11.24 -26.00 -13.78
C ALA A 78 10.70 -24.56 -13.92
N TYR A 79 11.60 -23.57 -13.97
CA TYR A 79 11.26 -22.17 -14.13
C TYR A 79 12.32 -21.41 -14.94
N GLN A 80 11.91 -20.28 -15.50
CA GLN A 80 12.79 -19.35 -16.20
C GLN A 80 12.74 -17.99 -15.51
N VAL A 81 13.92 -17.42 -15.24
CA VAL A 81 14.07 -16.08 -14.67
C VAL A 81 14.61 -15.17 -15.76
N ASP A 82 13.87 -14.11 -16.06
CA ASP A 82 14.27 -13.01 -16.94
C ASP A 82 14.45 -11.72 -16.12
N GLU A 83 14.88 -10.62 -16.76
CA GLU A 83 15.12 -9.33 -16.07
C GLU A 83 13.86 -8.80 -15.35
N SER A 84 12.68 -9.07 -15.89
CA SER A 84 11.40 -8.52 -15.41
C SER A 84 10.36 -9.57 -15.02
N SER A 85 10.69 -10.87 -15.07
CA SER A 85 9.71 -11.93 -14.85
C SER A 85 10.28 -13.25 -14.35
N LEU A 86 9.43 -14.00 -13.64
CA LEU A 86 9.60 -15.42 -13.33
C LEU A 86 8.49 -16.20 -14.04
N THR A 87 8.89 -17.08 -14.96
CA THR A 87 7.99 -17.95 -15.70
C THR A 87 8.03 -19.37 -15.13
N LEU A 88 6.84 -19.92 -14.86
CA LEU A 88 6.62 -21.17 -14.14
C LEU A 88 5.61 -22.05 -14.88
N HIS A 89 5.72 -23.37 -14.74
CA HIS A 89 4.84 -24.33 -15.38
C HIS A 89 4.09 -25.17 -14.34
N PRO A 90 2.93 -24.70 -13.83
CA PRO A 90 2.16 -25.44 -12.85
C PRO A 90 1.61 -26.75 -13.44
N GLN A 91 1.50 -27.78 -12.61
CA GLN A 91 0.98 -29.10 -13.01
C GLN A 91 -0.50 -29.28 -12.68
N THR A 92 -1.02 -28.47 -11.75
CA THR A 92 -2.40 -28.50 -11.26
C THR A 92 -3.04 -27.13 -11.41
N ALA A 93 -4.37 -27.10 -11.49
CA ALA A 93 -5.11 -25.85 -11.62
C ALA A 93 -5.14 -25.03 -10.32
N GLU A 94 -4.84 -25.66 -9.18
CA GLU A 94 -4.73 -25.08 -7.84
C GLU A 94 -3.44 -25.58 -7.22
N PHE A 95 -2.66 -24.69 -6.61
CA PHE A 95 -1.36 -24.99 -6.01
C PHE A 95 -0.95 -23.87 -5.05
N GLU A 96 -0.11 -24.20 -4.07
CA GLU A 96 0.65 -23.21 -3.31
C GLU A 96 1.99 -22.95 -4.00
N LEU A 97 2.31 -21.67 -4.22
CA LEU A 97 3.61 -21.25 -4.73
C LEU A 97 4.37 -20.49 -3.64
N ALA A 98 5.47 -21.06 -3.18
CA ALA A 98 6.38 -20.42 -2.23
C ALA A 98 7.60 -19.86 -2.97
N ILE A 99 7.91 -18.60 -2.74
CA ILE A 99 9.04 -17.89 -3.35
C ILE A 99 9.80 -17.17 -2.23
N THR A 100 11.13 -17.29 -2.23
CA THR A 100 11.99 -16.44 -1.41
C THR A 100 12.84 -15.57 -2.31
N THR A 101 12.83 -14.27 -2.02
CA THR A 101 13.68 -13.29 -2.69
C THR A 101 14.52 -12.53 -1.67
N ARG A 102 15.69 -12.07 -2.11
CA ARG A 102 16.52 -11.11 -1.38
C ARG A 102 16.51 -9.79 -2.15
N ILE A 103 16.27 -8.71 -1.42
CA ILE A 103 16.28 -7.33 -1.94
C ILE A 103 17.17 -6.44 -1.06
N GLU A 104 17.55 -5.26 -1.56
CA GLU A 104 18.43 -4.31 -0.87
C GLU A 104 17.75 -2.94 -0.73
N PRO A 105 16.82 -2.77 0.24
CA PRO A 105 16.04 -1.54 0.37
C PRO A 105 16.89 -0.30 0.66
N GLN A 106 18.05 -0.48 1.29
CA GLN A 106 19.00 0.59 1.58
C GLN A 106 19.65 1.18 0.31
N ASN A 107 19.64 0.42 -0.79
CA ASN A 107 20.17 0.84 -2.09
C ASN A 107 19.07 1.35 -3.03
N ASN A 108 17.80 1.30 -2.62
CA ASN A 108 16.66 1.68 -3.45
C ASN A 108 16.40 3.18 -3.41
N THR A 109 17.12 3.93 -4.26
CA THR A 109 16.96 5.38 -4.39
C THR A 109 15.77 5.79 -5.26
N ALA A 110 15.03 4.83 -5.82
CA ALA A 110 13.85 5.10 -6.65
C ALA A 110 12.59 5.37 -5.81
N LEU A 111 12.60 4.98 -4.52
CA LEU A 111 11.47 5.07 -3.58
C LEU A 111 10.21 4.37 -4.10
N GLU A 112 10.39 3.18 -4.68
CA GLU A 112 9.35 2.31 -5.24
C GLU A 112 9.64 0.86 -4.83
N GLY A 113 8.62 0.11 -4.38
CA GLY A 113 8.80 -1.15 -3.67
C GLY A 113 9.13 -0.90 -2.19
N LEU A 114 10.01 -1.72 -1.60
CA LEU A 114 10.52 -1.51 -0.24
C LEU A 114 11.83 -0.70 -0.30
N TYR A 115 11.93 0.36 0.50
CA TYR A 115 13.11 1.23 0.58
C TYR A 115 13.32 1.77 2.00
N LYS A 116 14.46 2.45 2.23
CA LYS A 116 14.70 3.22 3.46
C LYS A 116 14.46 4.72 3.23
N SER A 117 13.65 5.35 4.07
CA SER A 117 13.60 6.82 4.23
C SER A 117 14.23 7.14 5.58
N GLY A 118 15.35 7.88 5.58
CA GLY A 118 16.15 8.04 6.80
C GLY A 118 16.49 6.70 7.48
N GLY A 119 16.09 6.54 8.74
CA GLY A 119 16.31 5.33 9.53
C GLY A 119 15.27 4.22 9.33
N MET A 120 14.11 4.52 8.75
CA MET A 120 12.97 3.59 8.70
C MET A 120 12.82 2.90 7.35
N PHE A 121 12.23 1.69 7.37
CA PHE A 121 11.72 1.04 6.16
C PHE A 121 10.28 1.49 5.88
N CYS A 122 9.99 1.78 4.62
CA CYS A 122 8.63 2.00 4.16
C CYS A 122 8.47 1.51 2.71
N THR A 123 7.22 1.44 2.26
CA THR A 123 6.89 0.94 0.93
C THR A 123 6.12 1.96 0.10
N GLN A 124 6.31 1.91 -1.22
CA GLN A 124 5.41 2.52 -2.20
C GLN A 124 5.14 1.51 -3.31
N CYS A 125 3.91 1.02 -3.42
CA CYS A 125 3.57 -0.05 -4.36
C CYS A 125 2.75 0.42 -5.56
N GLU A 126 2.08 1.58 -5.50
CA GLU A 126 1.41 2.14 -6.68
C GLU A 126 2.42 2.82 -7.63
N ALA A 127 2.38 2.58 -8.94
CA ALA A 127 1.45 1.68 -9.66
C ALA A 127 1.91 0.22 -9.73
N GLU A 128 3.23 0.01 -9.78
CA GLU A 128 3.82 -1.29 -10.13
C GLU A 128 5.06 -1.58 -9.26
N GLY A 129 5.05 -1.12 -8.01
CA GLY A 129 6.18 -1.24 -7.09
C GLY A 129 6.24 -2.56 -6.35
N PHE A 130 5.13 -3.31 -6.24
CA PHE A 130 5.13 -4.57 -5.50
C PHE A 130 6.01 -5.65 -6.16
N ARG A 131 6.17 -5.61 -7.51
CA ARG A 131 7.12 -6.48 -8.23
C ARG A 131 8.60 -6.22 -7.88
N LYS A 132 8.92 -5.14 -7.16
CA LYS A 132 10.27 -4.89 -6.61
C LYS A 132 10.44 -5.45 -5.19
N ILE A 133 9.43 -6.17 -4.68
CA ILE A 133 9.44 -6.80 -3.36
C ILE A 133 9.50 -8.32 -3.48
N THR A 134 8.63 -8.92 -4.29
CA THR A 134 8.65 -10.35 -4.62
C THR A 134 8.06 -10.57 -6.02
N TYR A 135 8.22 -11.78 -6.57
CA TYR A 135 7.56 -12.14 -7.82
C TYR A 135 6.06 -12.28 -7.62
N TYR A 136 5.26 -11.54 -8.38
CA TYR A 136 3.81 -11.46 -8.17
C TYR A 136 3.01 -11.17 -9.45
N LEU A 137 1.70 -11.44 -9.44
CA LEU A 137 0.78 -10.92 -10.46
C LEU A 137 0.47 -9.45 -10.16
N ASP A 138 1.45 -8.59 -10.37
CA ASP A 138 1.40 -7.16 -10.04
C ASP A 138 0.54 -6.34 -11.03
N ARG A 139 -0.78 -6.56 -10.94
CA ARG A 139 -1.85 -5.94 -11.74
C ARG A 139 -3.11 -5.76 -10.87
N PRO A 140 -3.89 -4.68 -11.04
CA PRO A 140 -4.88 -4.28 -10.03
C PRO A 140 -6.19 -5.09 -10.06
N ASP A 141 -6.47 -5.86 -11.11
CA ASP A 141 -7.59 -6.81 -11.15
C ASP A 141 -7.31 -8.13 -10.42
N VAL A 142 -6.07 -8.39 -9.98
CA VAL A 142 -5.72 -9.52 -9.12
C VAL A 142 -5.78 -9.08 -7.66
N MET A 143 -6.87 -9.43 -6.99
CA MET A 143 -7.08 -9.12 -5.57
C MET A 143 -6.86 -10.37 -4.71
N SER A 144 -6.11 -10.21 -3.62
CA SER A 144 -5.77 -11.29 -2.68
C SER A 144 -6.00 -10.85 -1.23
N ARG A 145 -6.31 -11.78 -0.33
CA ARG A 145 -6.26 -11.53 1.13
C ARG A 145 -4.82 -11.62 1.60
N PHE A 146 -4.36 -10.66 2.40
CA PHE A 146 -2.96 -10.61 2.82
C PHE A 146 -2.82 -10.92 4.31
N THR A 147 -1.87 -11.80 4.62
CA THR A 147 -1.33 -11.98 5.97
C THR A 147 0.16 -11.66 5.91
N THR A 148 0.62 -10.68 6.69
CA THR A 148 2.00 -10.18 6.62
C THR A 148 2.66 -10.29 7.98
N THR A 149 3.73 -11.07 8.07
CA THR A 149 4.64 -11.07 9.22
C THR A 149 5.84 -10.20 8.92
N VAL A 150 6.16 -9.27 9.80
CA VAL A 150 7.36 -8.43 9.73
C VAL A 150 8.27 -8.80 10.89
N MET A 151 9.55 -8.98 10.62
CA MET A 151 10.59 -9.29 11.60
C MET A 151 11.76 -8.33 11.43
N ALA A 152 12.21 -7.70 12.52
CA ALA A 152 13.30 -6.74 12.49
C ALA A 152 14.04 -6.69 13.84
N ASP A 153 15.16 -5.97 13.89
CA ASP A 153 15.83 -5.65 15.15
C ASP A 153 14.91 -4.80 16.05
N LYS A 154 14.74 -5.20 17.32
CA LYS A 154 13.79 -4.54 18.23
C LYS A 154 14.26 -3.17 18.71
N GLY A 155 15.58 -2.95 18.76
CA GLY A 155 16.17 -1.69 19.17
C GLY A 155 16.04 -0.62 18.09
N ASP A 156 16.38 -0.99 16.85
CA ASP A 156 16.34 -0.07 15.71
C ASP A 156 14.92 0.10 15.13
N TYR A 157 14.08 -0.94 15.22
CA TYR A 157 12.75 -0.97 14.61
C TYR A 157 11.65 -1.39 15.58
N PRO A 158 11.42 -0.67 16.69
CA PRO A 158 10.45 -1.07 17.72
C PRO A 158 9.00 -1.08 17.24
N ILE A 159 8.67 -0.41 16.13
CA ILE A 159 7.33 -0.36 15.53
C ILE A 159 7.35 -1.09 14.19
N LEU A 160 6.52 -2.15 14.05
CA LEU A 160 6.34 -2.94 12.84
C LEU A 160 4.87 -2.95 12.40
N LEU A 161 4.58 -2.36 11.24
CA LEU A 161 3.23 -2.15 10.74
C LEU A 161 3.05 -2.77 9.35
N SER A 162 1.86 -3.30 9.11
CA SER A 162 1.35 -3.62 7.77
C SER A 162 -0.17 -3.40 7.75
N ASN A 163 -0.82 -3.70 6.62
CA ASN A 163 -2.27 -3.51 6.45
C ASN A 163 -3.09 -4.37 7.41
N GLY A 164 -4.29 -3.89 7.78
CA GLY A 164 -5.27 -4.67 8.53
C GLY A 164 -5.04 -4.64 10.04
N ASN A 165 -5.29 -5.77 10.70
CA ASN A 165 -5.28 -5.89 12.16
C ASN A 165 -4.07 -6.68 12.66
N LEU A 166 -3.49 -6.26 13.79
CA LEU A 166 -2.43 -7.02 14.47
C LEU A 166 -3.03 -8.29 15.11
N ILE A 167 -2.67 -9.46 14.59
CA ILE A 167 -3.20 -10.74 15.07
C ILE A 167 -2.22 -11.50 15.97
N ALA A 168 -0.92 -11.23 15.85
CA ALA A 168 0.11 -11.82 16.71
C ALA A 168 1.38 -10.97 16.74
N SER A 169 2.14 -11.05 17.82
CA SER A 169 3.47 -10.44 17.92
C SER A 169 4.29 -11.16 18.99
N GLY A 170 5.60 -11.00 18.95
CA GLY A 170 6.49 -11.60 19.96
C GLY A 170 7.95 -11.24 19.77
N ASP A 171 8.75 -11.61 20.76
CA ASP A 171 10.20 -11.56 20.66
C ASP A 171 10.74 -12.70 19.78
N HIS A 172 11.92 -12.50 19.22
CA HIS A 172 12.66 -13.48 18.42
C HIS A 172 14.12 -13.55 18.89
N GLU A 173 14.84 -14.59 18.48
CA GLU A 173 16.26 -14.74 18.84
C GLU A 173 17.10 -13.58 18.31
N GLY A 174 18.23 -13.31 18.98
CA GLY A 174 19.18 -12.30 18.55
C GLY A 174 18.75 -10.84 18.75
N GLY A 175 17.79 -10.56 19.65
CA GLY A 175 17.31 -9.19 19.91
C GLY A 175 16.29 -8.69 18.90
N ARG A 176 15.85 -9.54 17.98
CA ARG A 176 14.79 -9.24 17.01
C ARG A 176 13.41 -9.46 17.62
N HIS A 177 12.39 -8.95 16.95
CA HIS A 177 10.99 -9.21 17.27
C HIS A 177 10.16 -9.29 16.00
N TRP A 178 8.88 -9.64 16.13
CA TRP A 178 7.98 -9.78 14.99
C TRP A 178 6.55 -9.37 15.30
N ALA A 179 5.83 -9.00 14.25
CA ALA A 179 4.40 -8.68 14.26
C ALA A 179 3.73 -9.26 13.01
N THR A 180 2.61 -9.96 13.19
CA THR A 180 1.78 -10.50 12.11
C THR A 180 0.47 -9.73 12.02
N TRP A 181 0.19 -9.26 10.82
CA TRP A 181 -0.96 -8.46 10.44
C TRP A 181 -1.84 -9.23 9.45
N GLU A 182 -3.16 -9.14 9.61
CA GLU A 182 -4.13 -9.74 8.70
C GLU A 182 -5.11 -8.68 8.19
N ASP A 183 -5.21 -8.57 6.87
CA ASP A 183 -6.24 -7.78 6.20
C ASP A 183 -7.28 -8.73 5.59
N PRO A 184 -8.52 -8.74 6.13
CA PRO A 184 -9.56 -9.67 5.68
C PRO A 184 -10.13 -9.31 4.31
N PHE A 185 -9.90 -8.09 3.81
CA PHE A 185 -10.42 -7.65 2.52
C PHE A 185 -9.45 -8.02 1.38
N PRO A 186 -9.94 -8.71 0.33
CA PRO A 186 -9.15 -8.89 -0.88
C PRO A 186 -8.77 -7.52 -1.46
N LYS A 187 -7.48 -7.32 -1.73
CA LYS A 187 -6.94 -6.09 -2.31
C LYS A 187 -5.90 -6.38 -3.39
N PRO A 188 -5.73 -5.50 -4.37
CA PRO A 188 -4.59 -5.54 -5.28
C PRO A 188 -3.28 -5.19 -4.56
N ALA A 189 -2.17 -5.68 -5.10
CA ALA A 189 -0.85 -5.54 -4.49
C ALA A 189 -0.36 -4.09 -4.37
N TYR A 190 -0.87 -3.16 -5.21
CA TYR A 190 -0.50 -1.75 -5.11
C TYR A 190 -0.95 -1.10 -3.77
N LEU A 191 -1.95 -1.69 -3.10
CA LEU A 191 -2.43 -1.25 -1.78
C LEU A 191 -1.69 -1.90 -0.60
N PHE A 192 -0.69 -2.75 -0.87
CA PHE A 192 0.18 -3.28 0.16
C PHE A 192 1.00 -2.15 0.81
N ALA A 193 1.13 -2.20 2.12
CA ALA A 193 2.06 -1.36 2.88
C ALA A 193 2.82 -2.16 3.94
N LEU A 194 4.07 -1.76 4.15
CA LEU A 194 4.90 -2.16 5.27
C LEU A 194 5.66 -0.94 5.77
N VAL A 195 5.71 -0.76 7.10
CA VAL A 195 6.53 0.25 7.76
C VAL A 195 7.25 -0.39 8.95
N ALA A 196 8.54 -0.11 9.10
CA ALA A 196 9.31 -0.49 10.28
C ALA A 196 10.26 0.64 10.69
N GLY A 197 10.22 1.08 11.95
CA GLY A 197 11.04 2.20 12.44
C GLY A 197 10.85 2.53 13.92
N ASP A 198 11.68 3.46 14.42
CA ASP A 198 11.49 4.10 15.72
C ASP A 198 10.52 5.29 15.58
N LEU A 199 9.25 5.03 15.88
CA LEU A 199 8.15 5.99 15.68
C LEU A 199 7.39 6.23 16.98
N CYS A 200 7.01 7.48 17.19
CA CYS A 200 6.07 7.87 18.23
C CYS A 200 4.62 7.65 17.76
N LEU A 201 3.79 7.11 18.65
CA LEU A 201 2.37 6.93 18.45
C LEU A 201 1.56 8.11 19.02
N ILE A 202 0.72 8.71 18.19
CA ILE A 202 -0.39 9.58 18.56
C ILE A 202 -1.67 8.77 18.34
N GLN A 203 -2.44 8.55 19.40
CA GLN A 203 -3.60 7.67 19.38
C GLN A 203 -4.86 8.41 19.80
N ASP A 204 -5.96 8.10 19.15
CA ASP A 204 -7.30 8.59 19.46
C ASP A 204 -8.34 7.54 18.99
N SER A 205 -9.64 7.82 19.08
CA SER A 205 -10.69 6.94 18.57
C SER A 205 -11.80 7.69 17.81
N TYR A 206 -12.55 6.93 17.01
CA TYR A 206 -13.76 7.39 16.34
C TYR A 206 -14.86 6.34 16.45
N THR A 207 -16.06 6.74 16.87
CA THR A 207 -17.24 5.88 16.90
C THR A 207 -18.05 6.07 15.62
N THR A 208 -18.26 5.00 14.84
CA THR A 208 -19.06 5.05 13.62
C THR A 208 -20.55 5.24 13.89
N LEU A 209 -21.34 5.60 12.87
CA LEU A 209 -22.80 5.72 12.98
C LEU A 209 -23.49 4.45 13.53
N SER A 210 -22.96 3.26 13.21
CA SER A 210 -23.45 1.97 13.72
C SER A 210 -22.94 1.61 15.12
N GLY A 211 -22.04 2.43 15.69
CA GLY A 211 -21.50 2.25 17.04
C GLY A 211 -20.20 1.42 17.10
N ARG A 212 -19.50 1.21 15.98
CA ARG A 212 -18.18 0.56 16.00
C ARG A 212 -17.12 1.56 16.45
N GLU A 213 -16.30 1.20 17.43
CA GLU A 213 -15.12 1.96 17.81
C GLU A 213 -13.97 1.65 16.86
N ILE A 214 -13.40 2.68 16.25
CA ILE A 214 -12.22 2.61 15.39
C ILE A 214 -11.04 3.21 16.13
N ASP A 215 -9.97 2.43 16.25
CA ASP A 215 -8.70 2.89 16.82
C ASP A 215 -7.92 3.72 15.78
N LEU A 216 -7.69 5.00 16.07
CA LEU A 216 -6.99 5.91 15.16
C LEU A 216 -5.56 6.10 15.63
N ARG A 217 -4.60 5.86 14.73
CA ARG A 217 -3.18 5.95 15.05
C ARG A 217 -2.42 6.76 14.01
N ILE A 218 -1.67 7.75 14.46
CA ILE A 218 -0.69 8.47 13.63
C ILE A 218 0.70 8.15 14.18
N TYR A 219 1.58 7.65 13.32
CA TYR A 219 2.98 7.37 13.63
C TYR A 219 3.87 8.40 12.95
N VAL A 220 4.77 9.00 13.73
CA VAL A 220 5.73 10.01 13.27
C VAL A 220 7.06 9.85 13.98
N GLU A 221 8.12 10.41 13.41
CA GLU A 221 9.40 10.56 14.11
C GLU A 221 9.24 11.40 15.41
N PRO A 222 9.99 11.11 16.48
CA PRO A 222 9.79 11.73 17.80
C PRO A 222 9.76 13.26 17.83
N GLU A 223 10.56 13.93 16.99
CA GLU A 223 10.61 15.39 16.86
C GLU A 223 9.30 16.01 16.34
N ASN A 224 8.46 15.22 15.67
CA ASN A 224 7.25 15.69 14.99
C ASN A 224 5.96 15.48 15.80
N ARG A 225 6.07 14.91 17.01
CA ARG A 225 4.94 14.50 17.85
C ARG A 225 3.86 15.57 18.05
N GLU A 226 4.26 16.83 18.27
CA GLU A 226 3.35 17.94 18.59
C GLU A 226 2.65 18.54 17.35
N GLN A 227 2.93 18.04 16.15
CA GLN A 227 2.43 18.60 14.88
C GLN A 227 1.29 17.80 14.25
N CYS A 228 0.79 16.75 14.92
CA CYS A 228 -0.18 15.79 14.36
C CYS A 228 -1.65 16.08 14.73
N GLY A 229 -1.90 17.06 15.61
CA GLY A 229 -3.24 17.30 16.16
C GLY A 229 -4.28 17.64 15.09
N HIS A 230 -3.89 18.47 14.11
CA HIS A 230 -4.78 18.82 12.99
C HIS A 230 -5.08 17.63 12.08
N ALA A 231 -4.08 16.80 11.76
CA ALA A 231 -4.30 15.60 10.94
C ALA A 231 -5.27 14.61 11.61
N MET A 232 -5.17 14.41 12.94
CA MET A 232 -6.10 13.56 13.68
C MET A 232 -7.53 14.12 13.65
N ASP A 233 -7.71 15.43 13.82
CA ASP A 233 -9.01 16.08 13.71
C ASP A 233 -9.58 15.98 12.28
N SER A 234 -8.75 16.24 11.26
CA SER A 234 -9.14 16.09 9.86
C SER A 234 -9.62 14.68 9.56
N LEU A 235 -8.89 13.64 10.00
CA LEU A 235 -9.29 12.25 9.82
C LEU A 235 -10.69 11.98 10.39
N LYS A 236 -10.95 12.41 11.64
CA LYS A 236 -12.26 12.27 12.27
C LYS A 236 -13.37 13.01 11.52
N ARG A 237 -13.10 14.20 11.00
CA ARG A 237 -14.05 14.96 10.18
C ARG A 237 -14.30 14.28 8.84
N SER A 238 -13.28 13.71 8.20
CA SER A 238 -13.43 12.93 6.97
C SER A 238 -14.29 11.68 7.20
N MET A 239 -14.06 10.94 8.29
CA MET A 239 -14.88 9.79 8.68
C MET A 239 -16.36 10.18 8.82
N ARG A 240 -16.63 11.23 9.60
CA ARG A 240 -17.99 11.72 9.82
C ARG A 240 -18.66 12.21 8.55
N TRP A 241 -17.95 12.99 7.74
CA TRP A 241 -18.52 13.53 6.52
C TRP A 241 -18.88 12.43 5.52
N ASP A 242 -18.05 11.39 5.39
CA ASP A 242 -18.34 10.27 4.48
C ASP A 242 -19.55 9.44 4.95
N GLU A 243 -19.72 9.33 6.25
CA GLU A 243 -20.89 8.76 6.90
C GLU A 243 -22.16 9.59 6.62
N GLU A 244 -22.11 10.91 6.82
CA GLU A 244 -23.26 11.81 6.65
C GLU A 244 -23.66 12.01 5.18
N VAL A 245 -22.69 12.14 4.28
CA VAL A 245 -22.93 12.51 2.87
C VAL A 245 -23.07 11.29 1.97
N TYR A 246 -22.28 10.25 2.18
CA TYR A 246 -22.25 9.05 1.32
C TYR A 246 -22.77 7.78 1.98
N GLY A 247 -23.05 7.81 3.30
CA GLY A 247 -23.46 6.63 4.07
C GLY A 247 -22.37 5.57 4.15
N ARG A 248 -21.10 6.00 4.30
CA ARG A 248 -19.91 5.13 4.24
C ARG A 248 -19.16 5.13 5.56
N GLU A 249 -19.38 4.08 6.36
CA GLU A 249 -18.57 3.80 7.54
C GLU A 249 -17.22 3.17 7.18
N TYR A 250 -16.24 3.33 8.05
CA TYR A 250 -14.97 2.61 7.95
C TYR A 250 -15.13 1.11 8.26
N ASP A 251 -14.31 0.28 7.62
CA ASP A 251 -14.53 -1.18 7.55
C ASP A 251 -13.49 -2.04 8.27
N LEU A 252 -12.42 -1.46 8.84
CA LEU A 252 -11.45 -2.15 9.72
C LEU A 252 -11.55 -1.66 11.18
N ASP A 253 -10.83 -2.30 12.09
CA ASP A 253 -10.84 -1.96 13.53
C ASP A 253 -9.84 -0.84 13.88
N ILE A 254 -8.86 -0.62 13.00
CA ILE A 254 -7.77 0.33 13.17
C ILE A 254 -7.53 1.10 11.87
N PHE A 255 -7.31 2.41 11.98
CA PHE A 255 -6.86 3.26 10.89
C PHE A 255 -5.50 3.84 11.26
N MET A 256 -4.47 3.53 10.47
CA MET A 256 -3.10 4.00 10.71
C MET A 256 -2.66 4.99 9.63
N ILE A 257 -2.00 6.07 10.05
CA ILE A 257 -1.27 7.00 9.19
C ILE A 257 0.19 6.97 9.63
N VAL A 258 1.11 6.92 8.67
CA VAL A 258 2.55 7.10 8.91
C VAL A 258 3.02 8.31 8.14
N ALA A 259 3.63 9.29 8.81
CA ALA A 259 4.29 10.41 8.15
C ALA A 259 5.76 10.06 7.90
N VAL A 260 6.21 10.17 6.64
CA VAL A 260 7.59 9.92 6.21
C VAL A 260 8.14 11.14 5.46
N ASN A 261 9.44 11.43 5.62
CA ASN A 261 10.04 12.62 5.03
C ASN A 261 10.35 12.43 3.53
N ASP A 262 10.86 11.27 3.13
CA ASP A 262 11.18 10.96 1.74
C ASP A 262 10.06 10.13 1.11
N PHE A 263 9.08 10.83 0.52
CA PHE A 263 7.98 10.20 -0.24
C PHE A 263 7.83 10.89 -1.59
N ASN A 264 7.91 10.13 -2.68
CA ASN A 264 7.77 10.67 -4.04
C ASN A 264 6.38 11.27 -4.30
N MET A 265 5.35 10.71 -3.67
CA MET A 265 3.96 11.15 -3.81
C MET A 265 3.54 12.02 -2.63
N GLY A 266 2.33 12.60 -2.68
CA GLY A 266 1.79 13.38 -1.58
C GLY A 266 1.42 12.49 -0.38
N ALA A 267 0.62 11.47 -0.66
CA ALA A 267 0.24 10.41 0.26
C ALA A 267 -0.22 9.20 -0.56
N MET A 268 -0.55 8.10 0.13
CA MET A 268 -0.95 6.84 -0.49
C MET A 268 -2.01 6.14 0.37
N GLU A 269 -3.06 5.63 -0.27
CA GLU A 269 -4.27 5.11 0.35
C GLU A 269 -4.17 3.64 0.84
N ASN A 270 -2.97 3.14 1.15
CA ASN A 270 -2.77 1.71 1.44
C ASN A 270 -3.75 1.24 2.53
N LYS A 271 -4.47 0.14 2.29
CA LYS A 271 -5.64 -0.26 3.08
C LYS A 271 -5.33 -0.33 4.60
N GLY A 272 -5.85 0.63 5.36
CA GLY A 272 -5.69 0.72 6.81
C GLY A 272 -4.31 1.14 7.33
N LEU A 273 -3.36 1.43 6.44
CA LEU A 273 -2.01 1.91 6.77
C LEU A 273 -1.55 2.94 5.74
N ASN A 274 -2.16 4.11 5.74
CA ASN A 274 -1.83 5.12 4.76
C ASN A 274 -0.43 5.71 5.06
N ILE A 275 0.37 5.90 4.01
CA ILE A 275 1.71 6.50 4.12
C ILE A 275 1.68 7.88 3.48
N PHE A 276 2.09 8.90 4.24
CA PHE A 276 2.02 10.29 3.83
C PHE A 276 3.41 10.91 3.79
N ASN A 277 3.64 11.82 2.85
CA ASN A 277 4.71 12.79 2.99
C ASN A 277 4.45 13.66 4.23
N SER A 278 5.45 13.88 5.08
CA SER A 278 5.34 14.71 6.29
C SER A 278 4.71 16.09 6.03
N SER A 279 4.92 16.69 4.86
CA SER A 279 4.32 17.98 4.47
C SER A 279 2.79 17.96 4.30
N CYS A 280 2.18 16.77 4.31
CA CYS A 280 0.74 16.54 4.20
C CYS A 280 0.10 16.10 5.54
N VAL A 281 0.88 16.01 6.62
CA VAL A 281 0.39 15.60 7.96
C VAL A 281 0.75 16.61 9.03
N LEU A 282 1.97 17.15 8.99
CA LEU A 282 2.50 17.99 10.06
C LEU A 282 2.05 19.44 9.90
N ALA A 283 1.34 19.96 10.90
CA ALA A 283 0.97 21.37 10.98
C ALA A 283 0.96 21.86 12.43
N HIS A 284 1.60 23.01 12.68
CA HIS A 284 1.58 23.70 13.97
C HIS A 284 1.30 25.19 13.76
N PRO A 285 0.49 25.86 14.61
CA PRO A 285 0.11 27.27 14.41
C PRO A 285 1.28 28.24 14.30
N ASP A 286 2.40 27.93 14.95
CA ASP A 286 3.61 28.77 14.91
C ASP A 286 4.43 28.61 13.62
N THR A 287 4.22 27.54 12.85
CA THR A 287 5.08 27.19 11.69
C THR A 287 4.31 26.99 10.39
N ALA A 288 2.99 26.73 10.44
CA ALA A 288 2.15 26.42 9.29
C ALA A 288 1.19 27.57 8.96
N THR A 289 0.94 27.79 7.67
CA THR A 289 -0.04 28.76 7.16
C THR A 289 -1.43 28.15 7.06
N ASP A 290 -2.47 28.98 6.92
CA ASP A 290 -3.84 28.50 6.67
C ASP A 290 -3.92 27.55 5.47
N MET A 291 -3.17 27.83 4.40
CA MET A 291 -3.09 26.95 3.22
C MET A 291 -2.46 25.59 3.56
N ALA A 292 -1.49 25.55 4.47
CA ALA A 292 -0.89 24.30 4.92
C ALA A 292 -1.90 23.47 5.74
N PHE A 293 -2.66 24.12 6.65
CA PHE A 293 -3.74 23.46 7.38
C PHE A 293 -4.82 22.90 6.44
N GLN A 294 -5.24 23.68 5.44
CA GLN A 294 -6.21 23.22 4.43
C GLN A 294 -5.66 22.08 3.56
N ARG A 295 -4.37 22.11 3.22
CA ARG A 295 -3.71 21.02 2.49
C ARG A 295 -3.70 19.73 3.29
N VAL A 296 -3.33 19.77 4.57
CA VAL A 296 -3.39 18.59 5.46
C VAL A 296 -4.81 18.05 5.53
N GLU A 297 -5.80 18.92 5.72
CA GLU A 297 -7.22 18.53 5.78
C GLU A 297 -7.70 17.84 4.50
N SER A 298 -7.41 18.42 3.34
CA SER A 298 -7.82 17.90 2.04
C SER A 298 -7.13 16.58 1.71
N VAL A 299 -5.82 16.45 1.95
CA VAL A 299 -5.08 15.22 1.64
C VAL A 299 -5.47 14.08 2.60
N VAL A 300 -5.59 14.34 3.91
CA VAL A 300 -6.07 13.31 4.86
C VAL A 300 -7.45 12.80 4.47
N ALA A 301 -8.35 13.69 4.04
CA ALA A 301 -9.66 13.32 3.57
C ALA A 301 -9.62 12.50 2.27
N HIS A 302 -8.81 12.94 1.30
CA HIS A 302 -8.61 12.24 0.02
C HIS A 302 -8.23 10.77 0.24
N GLU A 303 -7.17 10.53 1.02
CA GLU A 303 -6.70 9.17 1.27
C GLU A 303 -7.69 8.34 2.10
N TYR A 304 -8.46 8.98 3.00
CA TYR A 304 -9.54 8.29 3.70
C TYR A 304 -10.66 7.87 2.74
N PHE A 305 -11.06 8.74 1.81
CA PHE A 305 -12.16 8.48 0.87
C PHE A 305 -11.85 7.34 -0.11
N HIS A 306 -10.58 7.18 -0.49
CA HIS A 306 -10.11 6.03 -1.25
C HIS A 306 -10.43 4.67 -0.60
N ASN A 307 -10.65 4.62 0.72
CA ASN A 307 -11.10 3.40 1.40
C ASN A 307 -12.32 2.77 0.70
N TRP A 308 -13.21 3.59 0.16
CA TRP A 308 -14.34 3.16 -0.66
C TRP A 308 -14.09 3.32 -2.17
N SER A 309 -13.58 4.47 -2.62
CA SER A 309 -13.36 4.79 -4.05
C SER A 309 -11.93 4.54 -4.50
N GLY A 310 -11.44 3.32 -4.32
CA GLY A 310 -10.09 2.91 -4.71
C GLY A 310 -9.73 1.55 -4.11
N ASN A 311 -10.12 1.33 -2.86
CA ASN A 311 -9.77 0.11 -2.14
C ASN A 311 -10.88 -0.93 -2.21
N ARG A 312 -12.08 -0.61 -1.70
CA ARG A 312 -13.22 -1.55 -1.72
C ARG A 312 -13.77 -1.79 -3.12
N VAL A 313 -13.69 -0.79 -3.98
CA VAL A 313 -13.87 -0.92 -5.43
C VAL A 313 -12.62 -0.34 -6.07
N THR A 314 -11.83 -1.19 -6.74
CA THR A 314 -10.54 -0.81 -7.34
C THR A 314 -10.58 -0.80 -8.87
N CYS A 315 -9.49 -0.40 -9.49
CA CYS A 315 -9.30 -0.34 -10.94
C CYS A 315 -9.07 -1.75 -11.52
N ARG A 316 -9.67 -2.05 -12.67
CA ARG A 316 -9.40 -3.29 -13.42
C ARG A 316 -8.00 -3.29 -14.06
N ASP A 317 -7.59 -2.12 -14.54
CA ASP A 317 -6.29 -1.87 -15.16
C ASP A 317 -5.96 -0.39 -14.99
N TRP A 318 -4.70 -0.01 -15.18
CA TRP A 318 -4.21 1.35 -14.96
C TRP A 318 -4.78 2.39 -15.92
N PHE A 319 -5.39 2.01 -17.05
CA PHE A 319 -6.13 2.96 -17.89
C PHE A 319 -7.43 3.44 -17.23
N GLN A 320 -7.89 2.75 -16.18
CA GLN A 320 -9.05 3.13 -15.38
C GLN A 320 -8.69 4.02 -14.18
N LEU A 321 -7.46 4.55 -14.11
CA LEU A 321 -6.99 5.33 -12.94
C LEU A 321 -7.95 6.47 -12.56
N SER A 322 -8.52 7.15 -13.55
CA SER A 322 -9.48 8.24 -13.32
C SER A 322 -10.78 7.80 -12.63
N LEU A 323 -11.11 6.50 -12.60
CA LEU A 323 -12.22 5.97 -11.82
C LEU A 323 -11.98 6.19 -10.32
N LYS A 324 -10.79 5.83 -9.81
CA LYS A 324 -10.44 6.04 -8.40
C LYS A 324 -10.07 7.49 -8.16
N GLU A 325 -9.17 8.04 -8.95
CA GLU A 325 -8.61 9.37 -8.74
C GLU A 325 -9.62 10.47 -9.00
N GLY A 326 -10.26 10.46 -10.18
CA GLY A 326 -11.20 11.51 -10.54
C GLY A 326 -12.42 11.57 -9.62
N PHE A 327 -12.89 10.42 -9.14
CA PHE A 327 -13.99 10.37 -8.19
C PHE A 327 -13.54 10.75 -6.77
N THR A 328 -12.36 10.34 -6.33
CA THR A 328 -11.85 10.70 -5.00
C THR A 328 -11.46 12.17 -4.92
N VAL A 329 -10.86 12.73 -5.98
CA VAL A 329 -10.63 14.18 -6.13
C VAL A 329 -11.94 14.96 -6.02
N PHE A 330 -13.00 14.48 -6.66
CA PHE A 330 -14.32 15.10 -6.51
C PHE A 330 -14.82 15.06 -5.06
N ARG A 331 -14.64 13.94 -4.36
CA ARG A 331 -15.07 13.78 -2.96
C ARG A 331 -14.29 14.69 -2.02
N ASP A 332 -12.96 14.79 -2.15
CA ASP A 332 -12.17 15.71 -1.32
C ASP A 332 -12.50 17.17 -1.59
N ALA A 333 -12.85 17.52 -2.84
CA ALA A 333 -13.24 18.87 -3.18
C ALA A 333 -14.59 19.24 -2.55
N GLU A 334 -15.55 18.32 -2.55
CA GLU A 334 -16.85 18.51 -1.86
C GLU A 334 -16.69 18.57 -0.35
N PHE A 335 -15.87 17.70 0.24
CA PHE A 335 -15.53 17.76 1.67
C PHE A 335 -14.91 19.11 2.04
N SER A 336 -13.89 19.55 1.32
CA SER A 336 -13.21 20.82 1.56
C SER A 336 -14.16 22.01 1.42
N ALA A 337 -15.11 21.94 0.47
CA ALA A 337 -16.14 22.94 0.25
C ALA A 337 -17.15 23.02 1.43
N ASP A 338 -17.51 21.89 2.02
CA ASP A 338 -18.42 21.80 3.16
C ASP A 338 -17.75 22.20 4.49
N MET A 339 -16.48 21.87 4.67
CA MET A 339 -15.71 22.24 5.86
C MET A 339 -15.34 23.73 5.88
N ASN A 340 -15.13 24.32 4.70
CA ASN A 340 -14.62 25.69 4.56
C ASN A 340 -15.58 26.59 3.77
N SER A 341 -15.21 26.95 2.54
CA SER A 341 -15.99 27.81 1.66
C SER A 341 -16.13 27.20 0.29
N ARG A 342 -17.33 26.69 0.00
CA ARG A 342 -17.72 26.16 -1.30
C ARG A 342 -17.41 27.10 -2.48
N THR A 343 -17.58 28.41 -2.29
CA THR A 343 -17.26 29.39 -3.34
C THR A 343 -15.77 29.50 -3.59
N VAL A 344 -14.95 29.58 -2.53
CA VAL A 344 -13.49 29.70 -2.67
C VAL A 344 -12.91 28.43 -3.28
N LYS A 345 -13.27 27.26 -2.74
CA LYS A 345 -12.83 25.96 -3.27
C LYS A 345 -13.16 25.80 -4.75
N ARG A 346 -14.37 26.18 -5.17
CA ARG A 346 -14.75 26.10 -6.58
C ARG A 346 -13.95 27.05 -7.49
N ILE A 347 -13.60 28.24 -6.99
CA ILE A 347 -12.74 29.17 -7.74
C ILE A 347 -11.33 28.59 -7.90
N GLU A 348 -10.77 28.02 -6.84
CA GLU A 348 -9.45 27.37 -6.85
C GLU A 348 -9.39 26.24 -7.87
N ASP A 349 -10.36 25.32 -7.85
CA ASP A 349 -10.42 24.19 -8.77
C ASP A 349 -10.52 24.64 -10.24
N VAL A 350 -11.40 25.61 -10.53
CA VAL A 350 -11.56 26.14 -11.89
C VAL A 350 -10.31 26.90 -12.35
N THR A 351 -9.63 27.58 -11.43
CA THR A 351 -8.39 28.29 -11.73
C THR A 351 -7.27 27.30 -12.08
N PHE A 352 -7.14 26.21 -11.31
CA PHE A 352 -6.19 25.15 -11.59
C PHE A 352 -6.43 24.50 -12.96
N LEU A 353 -7.69 24.17 -13.29
CA LEU A 353 -8.05 23.56 -14.58
C LEU A 353 -7.68 24.47 -15.77
N ARG A 354 -8.00 25.76 -15.68
CA ARG A 354 -7.67 26.74 -16.74
C ARG A 354 -6.18 26.97 -16.91
N ALA A 355 -5.41 26.84 -15.84
CA ALA A 355 -3.97 27.10 -15.86
C ALA A 355 -3.15 25.88 -16.29
N ASN A 356 -3.59 24.66 -15.97
CA ASN A 356 -2.77 23.45 -16.11
C ASN A 356 -3.39 22.33 -16.96
N GLN A 357 -4.71 22.29 -17.13
CA GLN A 357 -5.39 21.19 -17.81
C GLN A 357 -5.82 21.54 -19.24
N PHE A 358 -6.32 22.76 -19.46
CA PHE A 358 -6.67 23.29 -20.79
C PHE A 358 -5.41 23.64 -21.58
#